data_AF-A0AAJ2NSD5-F1
#
_entry.id   AF-A0AAJ2NSD5-F1
#
_cell.length_a   1.000
_cell.length_b   1.000
_cell.length_c   1.000
_cell.angle_alpha   90.00
_cell.angle_beta   90.00
_cell.angle_gamma   90.00
#
_symmetry.space_group_name_H-M   'P 1'
#
loop_
_entity.id
_entity.type
_entity.pdbx_description
1 polymer ?
#
loop_
_entity_poly.entity_id
_entity_poly.type
_entity_poly.pdbx_seq_one_letter_code
_entity_poly.pdbx_strand_id
1 'polypeptide(L)' 'ILTQGGPQNETNLIVYSIYREAFVNYQFGSASAQAVVLFIMILFLTAIQFKLGERKVHYQ' A
#
# COMPACT_ATOMS: atom_id res chain seq x y z
N ILE A 1 15.73 -4.70 -17.26
CA ILE A 1 15.92 -4.78 -15.80
C ILE A 1 16.02 -3.37 -15.23
N LEU A 2 14.89 -2.67 -15.12
CA LEU A 2 14.87 -1.29 -14.62
C LEU A 2 14.97 -1.30 -13.09
N THR A 3 16.17 -0.94 -12.63
CA THR A 3 16.61 -0.41 -11.33
C THR A 3 16.05 -1.08 -10.07
N GLN A 4 16.93 -1.80 -9.36
CA GLN A 4 16.74 -2.44 -8.05
C GLN A 4 16.51 -1.43 -6.89
N GLY A 5 15.63 -0.44 -7.07
CA GLY A 5 15.45 0.66 -6.13
C GLY A 5 16.62 1.63 -6.19
N GLY A 6 16.33 2.92 -6.35
CA GLY A 6 17.34 3.97 -6.19
C GLY A 6 17.93 3.98 -4.77
N PRO A 7 19.01 4.77 -4.54
CA PRO A 7 19.89 4.74 -3.35
C PRO A 7 19.22 4.98 -1.97
N GLN A 8 17.90 5.14 -1.93
CA GLN A 8 17.14 5.45 -0.73
C GLN A 8 15.80 4.72 -0.68
N ASN A 9 15.62 3.60 -1.41
CA ASN A 9 14.37 2.81 -1.43
C ASN A 9 13.09 3.62 -1.75
N GLU A 10 13.19 4.87 -2.21
CA GLU A 10 12.04 5.78 -2.32
C GLU A 10 11.03 5.37 -3.40
N THR A 11 11.44 4.52 -4.33
CA THR A 11 10.57 3.95 -5.37
C THR A 11 10.11 2.53 -5.06
N ASN A 12 10.48 1.95 -3.91
CA ASN A 12 9.98 0.64 -3.54
C ASN A 12 8.52 0.75 -3.10
N LEU A 13 7.65 0.14 -3.88
CA LEU A 13 6.24 -0.05 -3.53
C LEU A 13 6.17 -0.78 -2.18
N ILE A 14 5.30 -0.35 -1.26
CA ILE A 14 5.07 -1.05 0.03
C ILE A 14 4.78 -2.54 -0.21
N VAL A 15 4.08 -2.86 -1.30
CA VAL A 15 3.78 -4.23 -1.74
C VAL A 15 5.05 -5.03 -2.04
N TYR A 16 6.08 -4.41 -2.61
CA TYR A 16 7.37 -5.06 -2.88
C TYR A 16 8.10 -5.40 -1.57
N SER A 17 8.04 -4.53 -0.56
CA SER A 17 8.59 -4.81 0.76
C SER A 17 7.88 -6.01 1.42
N ILE A 18 6.55 -6.03 1.39
CA ILE A 18 5.75 -7.15 1.92
C ILE A 18 6.11 -8.46 1.21
N TYR A 19 6.23 -8.45 -0.13
CA TYR A 19 6.62 -9.62 -0.89
C TYR A 19 8.02 -10.12 -0.50
N ARG A 20 8.99 -9.21 -0.40
CA ARG A 20 10.35 -9.55 -0.01
C ARG A 20 10.40 -10.12 1.40
N GLU A 21 9.68 -9.52 2.35
CA GLU A 21 9.64 -10.03 3.72
C GLU A 21 8.95 -11.39 3.82
N ALA A 22 7.82 -11.59 3.14
CA ALA A 22 7.08 -12.84 3.18
C ALA A 22 7.80 -14.00 2.46
N PHE A 23 8.35 -13.76 1.28
CA PHE A 23 8.80 -14.83 0.39
C PHE A 23 10.32 -14.94 0.24
N VAL A 24 11.07 -13.86 0.49
CA VAL A 24 12.54 -13.87 0.42
C VAL A 24 13.13 -14.04 1.81
N ASN A 25 12.64 -13.28 2.79
CA ASN A 25 13.14 -13.32 4.16
C ASN A 25 12.38 -14.32 5.05
N TYR A 26 11.28 -14.91 4.56
CA TYR A 26 10.40 -15.83 5.30
C TYR A 26 9.85 -15.25 6.64
N GLN A 27 9.77 -13.92 6.73
CA GLN A 27 9.26 -13.18 7.88
C GLN A 27 7.77 -12.85 7.69
N PHE A 28 6.93 -13.88 7.76
CA PHE A 28 5.49 -13.74 7.56
C PHE A 28 4.80 -12.84 8.60
N GLY A 29 5.33 -12.78 9.84
CA GLY A 29 4.80 -11.90 10.87
C GLY A 29 4.95 -10.42 10.52
N SER A 30 6.16 -9.99 10.18
CA SER A 30 6.46 -8.62 9.77
C SER A 30 5.74 -8.23 8.48
N ALA A 31 5.73 -9.14 7.48
CA ALA A 31 5.03 -8.93 6.22
C ALA A 31 3.51 -8.79 6.40
N SER A 32 2.90 -9.58 7.29
CA SER A 32 1.46 -9.50 7.57
C SER A 32 1.10 -8.21 8.31
N ALA A 33 1.92 -7.76 9.25
CA ALA A 33 1.74 -6.45 9.90
C ALA A 33 1.78 -5.30 8.88
N GLN A 34 2.78 -5.30 7.98
CA GLN A 34 2.88 -4.32 6.91
C GLN A 34 1.65 -4.35 5.98
N ALA A 35 1.15 -5.54 5.63
CA ALA A 35 -0.04 -5.69 4.80
C ALA A 35 -1.32 -5.17 5.48
N VAL A 36 -1.50 -5.42 6.78
CA VAL A 36 -2.65 -4.91 7.54
C VAL A 36 -2.62 -3.39 7.65
N VAL A 37 -1.46 -2.79 7.90
CA VAL A 37 -1.31 -1.33 7.93
C VAL A 37 -1.65 -0.72 6.57
N LEU A 38 -1.15 -1.31 5.48
CA LEU A 38 -1.49 -0.87 4.13
C LEU A 38 -3.00 -0.98 3.85
N PHE A 39 -3.62 -2.08 4.26
CA PHE A 39 -5.06 -2.28 4.12
C PHE A 39 -5.87 -1.20 4.85
N ILE A 40 -5.51 -0.88 6.09
CA ILE A 40 -6.17 0.17 6.87
C ILE A 40 -6.01 1.54 6.20
N MET A 41 -4.81 1.86 5.67
CA MET A 41 -4.60 3.11 4.94
C MET A 41 -5.50 3.20 3.70
N ILE A 42 -5.58 2.12 2.91
CA ILE A 42 -6.47 2.10 1.74
C ILE A 42 -7.92 2.23 2.17
N LEU A 43 -8.37 1.49 3.18
CA LEU A 43 -9.74 1.56 3.68
C LEU A 43 -10.09 2.98 4.13
N PHE A 44 -9.19 3.64 4.86
CA PHE A 44 -9.36 5.03 5.27
C PHE A 44 -9.48 5.98 4.08
N LEU A 45 -8.58 5.84 3.09
CA LEU A 45 -8.64 6.63 1.86
C LEU A 45 -9.92 6.36 1.06
N THR A 46 -10.36 5.10 0.96
CA THR A 46 -11.60 4.71 0.31
C THR A 46 -12.82 5.28 1.03
N ALA A 47 -12.85 5.23 2.36
CA ALA A 47 -13.94 5.82 3.15
C ALA A 47 -14.01 7.34 2.97
N ILE A 48 -12.86 8.01 2.94
CA ILE A 48 -12.77 9.44 2.63
C ILE A 48 -13.22 9.72 1.20
N GLN A 49 -12.78 8.92 0.22
CA GLN A 49 -13.19 9.06 -1.18
C GLN A 49 -14.70 8.89 -1.33
N PHE A 50 -15.31 7.93 -0.65
CA PHE A 50 -16.76 7.74 -0.65
C PHE A 50 -17.48 8.96 -0.05
N LYS A 51 -17.05 9.42 1.12
CA LYS A 51 -17.65 10.58 1.80
C LYS A 51 -17.51 11.90 1.02
N LEU A 52 -16.38 12.10 0.34
CA LEU A 52 -16.15 13.26 -0.54
C LEU A 52 -16.83 13.10 -1.91
N GLY A 53 -16.93 11.86 -2.38
CA GLY A 53 -17.58 11.46 -3.62
C GLY A 53 -19.09 11.70 -3.59
N GLU A 54 -19.78 11.37 -2.50
CA GLU A 54 -21.21 11.71 -2.32
C GLU A 54 -21.49 13.21 -2.48
N ARG A 55 -20.51 14.08 -2.18
CA ARG A 55 -20.61 15.54 -2.38
C ARG A 55 -20.36 16.02 -3.81
N LYS A 56 -19.79 15.18 -4.69
CA LYS A 56 -19.37 15.56 -6.06
C LYS A 56 -20.11 14.84 -7.18
N VAL A 57 -21.13 14.02 -6.89
CA VAL A 57 -21.96 13.36 -7.93
C VAL A 57 -23.39 13.92 -7.96
N HIS A 58 -23.56 15.23 -7.79
CA HIS A 58 -24.62 15.92 -8.54
C HIS A 58 -24.16 16.00 -9.99
N TYR A 59 -24.30 14.86 -10.68
CA TYR A 59 -24.23 14.80 -12.13
C TYR A 59 -25.48 15.55 -12.63
N GLN A 60 -25.28 16.75 -13.19
CA GLN A 60 -26.29 17.38 -14.06
C GLN A 60 -26.11 16.85 -15.47
#